data_AF-A0A8T5P3F7-F1
#
_entry.id   AF-A0A8T5P3F7-F1
#
_cell.length_a   1.000
_cell.length_b   1.000
_cell.length_c   1.000
_cell.angle_alpha   90.00
_cell.angle_beta   90.00
_cell.angle_gamma   90.00
#
_symmetry.space_group_name_H-M   'P 1'
#
loop_
_entity.id
_entity.type
_entity.pdbx_description
1 polymer ?
#
loop_
_entity_poly.entity_id
_entity_poly.type
_entity_poly.pdbx_seq_one_letter_code
_entity_poly.pdbx_strand_id
1 'polypeptide(L)'
;SAFADIVFAAAMMNVFGVLLSLGTVAGLLMLIGYSVDTDILLTTRLLKRKGELNDKIKGAMLTGLTMTFTTLAALVALYLVSSGSYIISSFTRIDIIRDISMVLIFGLIADIVNTWTTNLGILKWYMEKGKVKQKHIEKPKQRRQTA
;
A
#
# COMPACT_ATOMS: atom_id res chain seq x y z
N SER A 1 -2.83 -7.30 -3.25
CA SER A 1 -3.48 -6.64 -2.10
C SER A 1 -4.79 -6.00 -2.51
N ALA A 2 -4.83 -5.24 -3.61
CA ALA A 2 -5.98 -4.47 -4.11
C ALA A 2 -7.39 -5.02 -3.87
N PHE A 3 -7.67 -6.32 -4.11
CA PHE A 3 -8.99 -6.89 -3.81
C PHE A 3 -9.37 -6.79 -2.32
N ALA A 4 -8.43 -7.10 -1.41
CA ALA A 4 -8.65 -6.99 0.01
C ALA A 4 -8.86 -5.53 0.45
N ASP A 5 -8.17 -4.58 -0.18
CA ASP A 5 -8.29 -3.15 0.12
C ASP A 5 -9.66 -2.61 -0.29
N ILE A 6 -10.16 -3.00 -1.47
CA ILE A 6 -11.52 -2.64 -1.94
C ILE A 6 -12.58 -3.25 -1.02
N VAL A 7 -12.47 -4.54 -0.69
CA VAL A 7 -13.44 -5.23 0.18
C VAL A 7 -13.48 -4.56 1.55
N PHE A 8 -12.32 -4.22 2.11
CA PHE A 8 -12.25 -3.49 3.38
C PHE A 8 -12.87 -2.10 3.26
N ALA A 9 -12.54 -1.32 2.23
CA ALA A 9 -13.10 0.01 2.01
C ALA A 9 -14.63 -0.05 1.84
N ALA A 10 -15.15 -1.01 1.07
CA ALA A 10 -16.59 -1.22 0.89
C ALA A 10 -17.28 -1.64 2.19
N ALA A 11 -16.63 -2.47 3.01
CA ALA A 11 -17.14 -2.81 4.34
C ALA A 11 -17.21 -1.58 5.25
N MET A 12 -16.19 -0.73 5.22
CA MET A 12 -16.15 0.52 5.98
C MET A 12 -17.21 1.52 5.48
N MET A 13 -17.49 1.58 4.18
CA MET A 13 -18.61 2.38 3.67
C MET A 13 -19.93 1.99 4.33
N ASN A 14 -20.20 0.69 4.46
CA ASN A 14 -21.41 0.22 5.11
C ASN A 14 -21.43 0.55 6.62
N VAL A 15 -20.29 0.42 7.31
CA VAL A 15 -20.18 0.76 8.75
C VAL A 15 -20.42 2.25 9.01
N PHE A 16 -19.92 3.13 8.15
CA PHE A 16 -20.03 4.59 8.29
C PHE A 16 -21.24 5.18 7.57
N GLY A 17 -22.09 4.35 6.96
CA GLY A 17 -23.31 4.80 6.27
C GLY A 17 -23.05 5.60 4.98
N VAL A 18 -21.89 5.41 4.33
CA VAL A 18 -21.53 6.07 3.08
C VAL A 18 -22.25 5.38 1.91
N LEU A 19 -23.07 6.13 1.17
CA LEU A 19 -23.82 5.62 0.04
C LEU A 19 -22.91 5.37 -1.18
N LEU A 20 -23.19 4.28 -1.90
CA LEU A 20 -22.59 4.01 -3.19
C LEU A 20 -23.13 5.00 -4.23
N SER A 21 -22.33 6.00 -4.57
CA SER A 21 -22.54 6.96 -5.64
C SER A 21 -21.47 6.83 -6.73
N LEU A 22 -21.65 7.52 -7.86
CA LEU A 22 -20.61 7.61 -8.91
C LEU A 22 -19.27 8.12 -8.36
N GLY A 23 -19.32 9.08 -7.43
CA GLY A 23 -18.13 9.64 -6.79
C GLY A 23 -17.39 8.60 -5.93
N THR A 24 -18.10 7.89 -5.06
CA THR A 24 -17.49 6.88 -4.19
C THR A 24 -16.98 5.67 -4.99
N VAL A 25 -17.64 5.31 -6.10
CA VAL A 25 -17.14 4.28 -7.02
C VAL A 25 -15.82 4.72 -7.67
N ALA A 26 -15.72 5.98 -8.09
CA ALA A 26 -14.45 6.53 -8.58
C ALA A 26 -13.35 6.50 -7.49
N GLY A 27 -13.71 6.77 -6.24
CA GLY A 27 -12.82 6.60 -5.08
C GLY A 27 -12.34 5.16 -4.91
N LEU A 28 -13.24 4.18 -4.99
CA LEU A 28 -12.88 2.75 -4.93
C LEU A 28 -11.96 2.34 -6.10
N LEU A 29 -12.21 2.83 -7.31
CA LEU A 29 -11.32 2.61 -8.45
C LEU A 29 -9.93 3.23 -8.23
N MET A 30 -9.86 4.39 -7.58
CA MET A 30 -8.58 5.02 -7.24
C MET A 30 -7.79 4.21 -6.21
N LEU A 31 -8.45 3.56 -5.25
CA LEU A 31 -7.79 2.65 -4.30
C LEU A 31 -7.10 1.48 -5.01
N ILE A 32 -7.67 0.97 -6.10
CA ILE A 32 -7.02 -0.04 -6.94
C ILE A 32 -5.70 0.50 -7.49
N GLY A 33 -5.73 1.69 -8.09
CA GLY A 33 -4.53 2.34 -8.61
C GLY A 33 -3.47 2.52 -7.52
N TYR A 34 -3.89 3.01 -6.35
CA TYR A 34 -2.97 3.26 -5.25
C TYR A 34 -2.30 1.99 -4.72
N SER A 35 -3.08 0.92 -4.53
CA SER A 35 -2.57 -0.37 -4.07
C SER A 35 -1.65 -1.03 -5.10
N VAL A 36 -1.98 -0.90 -6.39
CA VAL A 36 -1.13 -1.42 -7.47
C VAL A 36 0.18 -0.62 -7.57
N ASP A 37 0.15 0.70 -7.37
CA ASP A 37 1.35 1.54 -7.39
C ASP A 37 2.36 1.15 -6.30
N THR A 38 1.88 0.91 -5.07
CA THR A 38 2.73 0.49 -3.94
C THR A 38 3.24 -0.95 -4.09
N ASP A 39 2.40 -1.86 -4.58
CA ASP A 39 2.77 -3.26 -4.89
C ASP A 39 3.84 -3.35 -5.99
N ILE A 40 3.70 -2.58 -7.06
CA ILE A 40 4.69 -2.53 -8.16
C ILE A 40 6.01 -1.94 -7.63
N LEU A 41 5.95 -0.90 -6.80
CA LEU A 41 7.14 -0.32 -6.18
C LEU A 41 7.87 -1.36 -5.31
N LEU A 42 7.14 -2.08 -4.46
CA LEU A 42 7.67 -3.10 -3.56
C LEU A 42 8.35 -4.21 -4.37
N THR A 43 7.62 -4.83 -5.30
CA THR A 43 8.12 -5.94 -6.12
C THR A 43 9.32 -5.52 -6.96
N THR A 44 9.29 -4.34 -7.58
CA THR A 44 10.40 -3.83 -8.39
C THR A 44 11.65 -3.58 -7.54
N ARG A 45 11.50 -3.00 -6.35
CA ARG A 45 12.65 -2.74 -5.46
C ARG A 45 13.25 -4.02 -4.89
N LEU A 46 12.43 -4.99 -4.53
CA LEU A 46 12.92 -6.23 -3.91
C LEU A 46 13.50 -7.20 -4.96
N LEU A 47 12.84 -7.39 -6.09
CA LEU A 47 13.22 -8.40 -7.10
C LEU A 47 14.23 -7.90 -8.14
N LYS A 48 14.11 -6.65 -8.60
CA LYS A 48 14.95 -6.16 -9.72
C LYS A 48 16.21 -5.42 -9.30
N ARG A 49 16.25 -4.81 -8.11
CA ARG A 49 17.46 -4.09 -7.65
C ARG A 49 18.50 -5.05 -7.08
N LYS A 50 19.78 -4.69 -7.20
CA LYS A 50 20.90 -5.39 -6.53
C LYS A 50 21.08 -4.89 -5.09
N GLY A 51 21.69 -5.69 -4.23
CA GLY A 51 21.93 -5.35 -2.81
C GLY A 51 21.37 -6.35 -1.81
N GLU A 52 21.60 -6.08 -0.53
CA GLU A 52 21.11 -6.85 0.62
C GLU A 52 19.58 -6.74 0.75
N LEU A 53 18.91 -7.78 1.27
CA LEU A 53 17.46 -7.86 1.24
C LEU A 53 16.83 -6.88 2.25
N ASN A 54 17.34 -6.81 3.47
CA ASN A 54 16.80 -5.92 4.49
C ASN A 54 16.98 -4.44 4.11
N ASP A 55 18.08 -4.07 3.47
CA ASP A 55 18.29 -2.71 2.97
C ASP A 55 17.28 -2.33 1.87
N LYS A 56 16.99 -3.25 0.94
CA LYS A 56 15.94 -3.04 -0.07
C LYS A 56 14.57 -2.88 0.55
N ILE A 57 14.27 -3.69 1.56
CA ILE A 57 12.99 -3.64 2.29
C ILE A 57 12.85 -2.30 2.99
N LYS A 58 13.85 -1.86 3.77
CA LYS A 58 13.84 -0.56 4.45
C LYS A 58 13.66 0.60 3.46
N GLY A 59 14.41 0.58 2.35
CA GLY A 59 14.28 1.59 1.32
C GLY A 59 12.89 1.61 0.68
N ALA A 60 12.36 0.44 0.31
CA ALA A 60 11.01 0.31 -0.25
C ALA A 60 9.94 0.81 0.72
N MET A 61 10.01 0.40 1.99
CA MET A 61 9.12 0.86 3.07
C MET A 61 9.16 2.37 3.22
N LEU A 62 10.35 2.97 3.30
CA LEU A 62 10.48 4.42 3.46
C LEU A 62 9.77 5.17 2.33
N THR A 63 10.00 4.78 1.07
CA THR A 63 9.36 5.47 -0.06
C THR A 63 7.87 5.22 -0.12
N GLY A 64 7.44 3.98 0.02
CA GLY A 64 6.02 3.66 -0.10
C GLY A 64 5.20 4.22 1.07
N LEU A 65 5.70 4.15 2.31
CA LEU A 65 5.04 4.83 3.44
C LEU A 65 5.00 6.35 3.27
N THR A 66 6.09 6.97 2.80
CA THR A 66 6.10 8.43 2.54
C THR A 66 5.06 8.82 1.49
N MET A 67 4.90 8.02 0.43
CA MET A 67 3.85 8.21 -0.57
C MET A 67 2.47 8.14 0.11
N THR A 68 2.17 7.07 0.85
CA THR A 68 0.86 6.92 1.51
C THR A 68 0.58 7.98 2.55
N PHE A 69 1.56 8.38 3.36
CA PHE A 69 1.39 9.42 4.37
C PHE A 69 1.09 10.78 3.77
N THR A 70 1.74 11.14 2.66
CA THR A 70 1.45 12.43 2.00
C THR A 70 0.03 12.47 1.43
N THR A 71 -0.41 11.37 0.81
CA THR A 71 -1.80 11.25 0.33
C THR A 71 -2.81 11.23 1.49
N LEU A 72 -2.54 10.48 2.56
CA LEU A 72 -3.40 10.43 3.74
C LEU A 72 -3.54 11.81 4.39
N ALA A 73 -2.44 12.57 4.51
CA ALA A 73 -2.49 13.94 5.02
C ALA A 73 -3.36 14.86 4.15
N ALA A 74 -3.23 14.75 2.81
CA ALA A 74 -4.06 15.51 1.89
C ALA A 74 -5.55 15.13 1.99
N LEU A 75 -5.85 13.84 2.09
CA LEU A 75 -7.23 13.34 2.22
C LEU A 75 -7.86 13.70 3.57
N VAL A 76 -7.09 13.69 4.65
CA VAL A 76 -7.56 14.16 5.96
C VAL A 76 -7.86 15.65 5.90
N ALA A 77 -6.99 16.46 5.28
CA ALA A 77 -7.26 17.88 5.07
C ALA A 77 -8.54 18.08 4.23
N LEU A 78 -8.71 17.31 3.15
CA LEU A 78 -9.90 17.35 2.30
C LEU A 78 -11.17 16.94 3.05
N TYR A 79 -11.10 15.88 3.85
CA TYR A 79 -12.19 15.42 4.70
C TYR A 79 -12.58 16.47 5.72
N LEU A 80 -11.62 17.12 6.39
CA LEU A 80 -11.89 18.19 7.36
C LEU A 80 -12.56 19.39 6.68
N VAL A 81 -11.99 19.89 5.58
CA VAL A 81 -12.54 21.01 4.80
C VAL A 81 -13.95 20.70 4.30
N SER A 82 -14.23 19.46 3.91
CA SER A 82 -15.52 19.04 3.36
C SER A 82 -16.58 18.66 4.40
N SER A 83 -16.19 18.14 5.57
CA SER A 83 -17.11 17.61 6.60
C SER A 83 -17.60 18.68 7.56
N GLY A 84 -16.76 19.66 7.84
CA GLY A 84 -17.12 20.69 8.78
C GLY A 84 -16.04 21.75 8.85
N SER A 85 -16.47 23.00 8.71
CA SER A 85 -16.28 24.00 9.76
C SER A 85 -15.66 25.31 9.27
N TYR A 86 -16.53 26.32 9.20
CA TYR A 86 -16.45 27.67 9.79
C TYR A 86 -15.28 28.62 9.48
N ILE A 87 -14.21 28.21 8.80
CA ILE A 87 -13.07 29.12 8.51
C ILE A 87 -13.11 29.70 7.08
N ILE A 88 -13.67 28.99 6.09
CA ILE A 88 -13.45 29.34 4.66
C ILE A 88 -14.74 29.57 3.85
N SER A 89 -15.90 28.99 4.20
CA SER A 89 -17.15 29.36 3.52
C SER A 89 -18.39 28.81 4.20
N SER A 90 -19.39 29.66 4.41
CA SER A 90 -20.74 29.27 4.87
C SER A 90 -21.54 28.46 3.83
N PHE A 91 -20.99 28.20 2.63
CA PHE A 91 -21.74 27.72 1.46
C PHE A 91 -21.34 26.36 0.88
N THR A 92 -20.27 25.71 1.35
CA THR A 92 -19.74 24.49 0.69
C THR A 92 -19.69 23.28 1.61
N ARG A 93 -20.86 22.79 2.04
CA ARG A 93 -21.00 21.37 2.39
C ARG A 93 -21.14 20.59 1.08
N ILE A 94 -20.09 19.89 0.68
CA ILE A 94 -20.10 19.00 -0.50
C ILE A 94 -20.04 17.57 0.02
N ASP A 95 -21.20 16.96 0.27
CA ASP A 95 -21.28 15.62 0.84
C ASP A 95 -20.51 14.57 0.01
N ILE A 96 -20.48 14.74 -1.32
CA ILE A 96 -19.76 13.85 -2.24
C ILE A 96 -18.25 13.82 -1.96
N ILE A 97 -17.61 14.97 -1.71
CA ILE A 97 -16.15 15.04 -1.48
C ILE A 97 -15.81 14.42 -0.13
N ARG A 98 -16.63 14.67 0.89
CA ARG A 98 -16.49 14.03 2.19
C ARG A 98 -16.53 12.52 2.06
N ASP A 99 -17.53 12.01 1.35
CA ASP A 99 -17.77 10.58 1.20
C ASP A 99 -16.60 9.92 0.44
N ILE A 100 -16.12 10.54 -0.65
CA ILE A 100 -14.91 10.09 -1.36
C ILE A 100 -13.69 10.08 -0.44
N SER A 101 -13.47 11.16 0.32
CA SER A 101 -12.32 11.28 1.22
C SER A 101 -12.34 10.20 2.31
N MET A 102 -13.51 9.90 2.89
CA MET A 102 -13.67 8.82 3.87
C MET A 102 -13.30 7.46 3.27
N VAL A 103 -13.85 7.13 2.09
CA VAL A 103 -13.56 5.87 1.40
C VAL A 103 -12.06 5.69 1.18
N LEU A 104 -11.41 6.76 0.72
CA LEU A 104 -9.98 6.74 0.43
C LEU A 104 -9.12 6.62 1.69
N ILE A 105 -9.47 7.33 2.77
CA ILE A 105 -8.75 7.23 4.04
C ILE A 105 -8.76 5.79 4.55
N PHE A 106 -9.93 5.16 4.60
CA PHE A 106 -10.03 3.77 5.06
C PHE A 106 -9.34 2.79 4.13
N GLY A 107 -9.48 2.97 2.82
CA GLY A 107 -8.82 2.13 1.84
C GLY A 107 -7.29 2.24 1.88
N LEU A 108 -6.73 3.44 2.07
CA LEU A 108 -5.28 3.62 2.20
C LEU A 108 -4.73 3.04 3.50
N ILE A 109 -5.49 3.12 4.60
CA ILE A 109 -5.10 2.46 5.85
C ILE A 109 -5.04 0.95 5.64
N ALA A 110 -6.04 0.37 4.97
CA ALA A 110 -6.04 -1.04 4.61
C ALA A 110 -4.86 -1.42 3.71
N ASP A 111 -4.58 -0.59 2.70
CA ASP A 111 -3.45 -0.80 1.78
C ASP A 111 -2.11 -0.83 2.51
N ILE A 112 -1.88 0.09 3.47
CA ILE A 112 -0.66 0.07 4.30
C ILE A 112 -0.53 -1.27 5.03
N VAL A 113 -1.61 -1.70 5.70
CA VAL A 113 -1.58 -2.94 6.49
C VAL A 113 -1.33 -4.14 5.59
N ASN A 114 -2.06 -4.25 4.48
CA ASN A 114 -1.98 -5.37 3.56
C ASN A 114 -0.64 -5.41 2.82
N THR A 115 -0.11 -4.27 2.37
CA THR A 115 1.13 -4.22 1.59
C THR A 115 2.35 -4.47 2.48
N TRP A 116 2.45 -3.82 3.64
CA TRP A 116 3.65 -3.93 4.47
C TRP A 116 3.66 -5.13 5.42
N THR A 117 2.50 -5.61 5.84
CA THR A 117 2.43 -6.79 6.71
C THR A 117 2.35 -8.06 5.88
N THR A 118 1.41 -8.10 4.92
CA THR A 118 1.10 -9.32 4.17
C THR A 118 1.97 -9.45 2.92
N ASN A 119 1.92 -8.48 2.00
CA ASN A 119 2.61 -8.61 0.70
C ASN A 119 4.14 -8.65 0.86
N LEU A 120 4.70 -7.72 1.64
CA LEU A 120 6.13 -7.72 1.99
C LEU A 120 6.55 -9.02 2.71
N GLY A 121 5.74 -9.53 3.63
CA GLY A 121 6.02 -10.77 4.37
C GLY A 121 6.12 -11.98 3.43
N ILE A 122 5.14 -12.14 2.54
CA ILE A 122 5.12 -13.21 1.53
C ILE A 122 6.34 -13.08 0.60
N LEU A 123 6.64 -11.87 0.15
CA LEU A 123 7.74 -11.63 -0.78
C LEU A 123 9.11 -11.89 -0.13
N LYS A 124 9.30 -11.48 1.12
CA LYS A 124 10.50 -11.80 1.91
C LYS A 124 10.69 -13.31 2.03
N TRP A 125 9.64 -14.04 2.41
CA TRP A 125 9.68 -15.49 2.53
C TRP A 125 10.00 -16.19 1.20
N TYR A 126 9.41 -15.73 0.09
CA TYR A 126 9.70 -16.25 -1.24
C TYR A 126 11.18 -16.08 -1.63
N MET A 127 11.75 -14.91 -1.37
CA MET A 127 13.16 -14.62 -1.68
C MET A 127 14.13 -15.38 -0.78
N GLU A 128 13.82 -15.57 0.50
CA GLU A 128 14.64 -16.36 1.42
C GLU A 128 14.66 -17.84 1.02
N LYS A 129 13.51 -18.42 0.64
CA LYS A 129 13.45 -19.78 0.08
C LYS A 129 14.28 -19.92 -1.19
N GLY A 130 14.26 -18.94 -2.09
CA GLY A 130 15.10 -18.92 -3.29
C GLY A 130 16.60 -18.97 -3.00
N LYS A 131 17.06 -18.19 -1.99
CA LYS A 131 18.47 -18.18 -1.56
C LYS A 131 18.90 -19.52 -0.94
N VAL A 132 18.04 -20.14 -0.13
CA VAL A 132 18.32 -21.47 0.47
C VAL A 132 18.47 -22.53 -0.62
N LYS A 133 17.64 -22.49 -1.67
CA LYS A 133 17.71 -23.43 -2.79
C LYS A 133 18.99 -23.27 -3.62
N GLN A 134 19.49 -22.05 -3.82
CA GLN A 134 20.77 -21.80 -4.52
C GLN A 134 21.98 -22.28 -3.72
N LYS A 135 22.03 -22.01 -2.40
CA LYS A 135 23.13 -22.50 -1.53
C LYS A 135 23.26 -24.03 -1.51
N HIS A 136 22.15 -24.75 -1.68
CA HIS A 136 22.16 -26.21 -1.69
C HIS A 136 22.73 -26.82 -2.99
N ILE A 137 22.77 -26.04 -4.07
CA ILE A 137 23.30 -26.47 -5.38
C ILE A 137 24.80 -26.20 -5.50
N GLU A 138 25.32 -25.14 -4.85
CA GLU A 138 26.76 -24.88 -4.71
C GLU A 138 27.40 -25.77 -3.62
N LYS A 139 27.51 -27.08 -3.86
CA LYS A 139 28.41 -27.93 -3.06
C LYS A 139 29.88 -27.52 -3.30
N PRO A 140 30.76 -27.61 -2.28
CA PRO A 140 32.11 -27.07 -2.36
C PRO A 140 32.91 -27.82 -3.44
N LYS A 141 33.41 -27.06 -4.41
CA LYS A 141 34.42 -27.53 -5.37
C LYS A 141 35.61 -28.00 -4.52
N GLN A 142 35.75 -29.31 -4.36
CA GLN A 142 36.85 -29.93 -3.61
C GLN A 142 38.15 -29.28 -4.08
N ARG A 143 38.84 -28.60 -3.15
CA ARG A 143 40.21 -28.16 -3.37
C ARG A 143 41.01 -29.43 -3.64
N ARG A 144 41.39 -29.64 -4.91
CA ARG A 144 42.45 -30.59 -5.25
C ARG A 144 43.68 -30.16 -4.47
N GLN A 145 43.99 -30.91 -3.42
CA GLN A 145 45.32 -30.96 -2.85
C GLN A 145 46.21 -31.53 -3.95
N THR A 146 47.10 -30.71 -4.49
CA THR A 146 48.28 -31.19 -5.21
C THR A 146 49.47 -30.82 -4.34
N ALA A 147 49.97 -31.85 -3.66
CA ALA A 147 51.33 -31.91 -3.15
C ALA A 147 52.31 -32.08 -4.32
#